data_AF-A0A0R1Y4I3-F1
#
_entry.id   AF-A0A0R1Y4I3-F1
#
_cell.length_a   1.000
_cell.length_b   1.000
_cell.length_c   1.000
_cell.angle_alpha   90.00
_cell.angle_beta   90.00
_cell.angle_gamma   90.00
#
_symmetry.space_group_name_H-M   'P 1'
#
loop_
_entity.id
_entity.type
_entity.pdbx_description
1 polymer ?
#
loop_
_entity_poly.entity_id
_entity_poly.type
_entity_poly.pdbx_seq_one_letter_code
_entity_poly.pdbx_strand_id
1 'polypeptide(L)'
;MSSVQTIIVIAIIILIILIIAFMLISNRRQLREIEAIDDTMDKIEKMHLEQDIARLDKMDLAGESLTTLNTWRKSYQEAMTQKIPEVQHLIDEAAEKNTSYHIFKARKNIKKAQEIIKPTLEDAKNTKDVFTDLLESNRENQIQYDALIKSYRATRKMILADSFDYGSALDQIENELTAMESDFDEAKNLSSQGDHVEAKRVLTKIKMDLTSLKEQLPKIKEAQHQLDTVFQDQLRELSAAYKEMISKKFYFADADILGQIKKIHDKIEKARGLLADLKVDKLGESNKEIAKDIDDLYNVLAKEYKARPFVEKNQSKMLALISHQQIASKKLVEKLRHIDESYELTHGELAESRKLEQEVNDMNRQYTVDTQNIADGKGVYSEIQDSWLAMLDRIRQIDDEQKTMAEDVDGLYDSENVANDSIKQFKQEVSLVYRRLQRRKLPGDPESFVQMYTLVVNEIGHVSEELSRVRINMEKISDELIQISDDVERLKREADDIINSANLVELTVQYSNRYAEKEAIKKAQEKATRLYQYDYNYKEALDVIATAIEKVEPGSYQRIENSYYSEKNNK
;
A
#
# COMPACT_ATOMS: atom_id res chain seq x y z
N MET A 1 16.43 3.23 -94.73
CA MET A 1 16.93 3.38 -93.34
C MET A 1 16.37 2.22 -92.53
N SER A 2 17.22 1.49 -91.79
CA SER A 2 16.73 0.41 -90.92
C SER A 2 15.95 1.00 -89.75
N SER A 3 14.96 0.27 -89.23
CA SER A 3 14.09 0.72 -88.12
C SER A 3 14.85 1.18 -86.88
N VAL A 4 16.12 0.78 -86.71
CA VAL A 4 17.00 1.21 -85.61
C VAL A 4 17.51 2.64 -85.79
N GLN A 5 17.81 3.06 -87.02
CA GLN A 5 18.31 4.42 -87.29
C GLN A 5 17.21 5.47 -87.07
N THR A 6 15.96 5.17 -87.43
CA THR A 6 14.82 6.06 -87.15
C THR A 6 14.53 6.16 -85.65
N ILE A 7 14.65 5.07 -84.88
CA ILE A 7 14.50 5.11 -83.41
C ILE A 7 15.62 5.94 -82.75
N ILE A 8 16.88 5.80 -83.20
CA ILE A 8 18.00 6.58 -82.68
C ILE A 8 17.81 8.08 -82.99
N VAL A 9 17.40 8.43 -84.20
CA VAL A 9 17.14 9.83 -84.58
C VAL A 9 15.96 10.41 -83.79
N ILE A 10 14.87 9.66 -83.60
CA ILE A 10 13.72 10.07 -82.77
C ILE A 10 14.14 10.24 -81.30
N ALA A 11 14.96 9.34 -80.75
CA ALA A 11 15.48 9.46 -79.38
C ALA A 11 16.38 10.69 -79.20
N ILE A 12 17.23 11.01 -80.19
CA ILE A 12 18.06 12.23 -80.19
C ILE A 12 17.19 13.49 -80.28
N ILE A 13 16.14 13.49 -81.12
CA ILE A 13 15.21 14.62 -81.23
C ILE A 13 14.44 14.81 -79.91
N ILE A 14 13.94 13.73 -79.29
CA ILE A 14 13.28 13.79 -77.98
C ILE A 14 14.25 14.30 -76.90
N LEU A 15 15.50 13.86 -76.91
CA LEU A 15 16.53 14.35 -75.99
C LEU A 15 16.79 15.86 -76.16
N ILE A 16 16.87 16.35 -77.40
CA ILE A 16 17.02 17.78 -77.68
C ILE A 16 15.78 18.56 -77.20
N ILE A 17 14.57 18.05 -77.43
CA ILE A 17 13.32 18.66 -76.94
C ILE A 17 13.32 18.71 -75.40
N LEU A 18 13.75 17.66 -74.72
CA LEU A 18 13.86 17.62 -73.26
C LEU A 18 14.88 18.62 -72.72
N ILE A 19 16.04 18.78 -73.40
CA ILE A 19 17.05 19.78 -73.03
C ILE A 19 16.49 21.19 -73.20
N ILE A 20 15.82 21.48 -74.31
CA ILE A 20 15.20 22.79 -74.56
C ILE A 20 14.08 23.06 -73.55
N ALA A 21 13.22 22.08 -73.27
CA ALA A 21 12.16 22.19 -72.28
C ALA A 21 12.72 22.43 -70.87
N PHE A 22 13.77 21.70 -70.46
CA PHE A 22 14.48 21.92 -69.20
C PHE A 22 15.08 23.34 -69.15
N MET A 23 15.67 23.79 -70.25
CA MET A 23 16.25 25.13 -70.38
C MET A 23 15.20 26.24 -70.19
N LEU A 24 14.05 26.10 -70.84
CA LEU A 24 12.93 27.06 -70.74
C LEU A 24 12.28 27.06 -69.35
N ILE A 25 12.06 25.88 -68.76
CA ILE A 25 11.48 25.76 -67.41
C ILE A 25 12.44 26.35 -66.38
N SER A 26 13.73 26.03 -66.47
CA SER A 26 14.73 26.54 -65.54
C SER A 26 14.92 28.05 -65.69
N ASN A 27 14.89 28.59 -66.91
CA ASN A 27 14.92 30.02 -67.16
C ASN A 27 13.72 30.74 -66.50
N ARG A 28 12.50 30.24 -66.71
CA ARG A 28 11.29 30.78 -66.06
C ARG A 28 11.33 30.68 -64.53
N ARG A 29 11.85 29.58 -63.98
CA ARG A 29 12.01 29.43 -62.52
C ARG A 29 13.01 30.43 -61.95
N GLN A 30 14.16 30.59 -62.62
CA GLN A 30 15.19 31.55 -62.21
C GLN A 30 14.71 32.99 -62.30
N LEU A 31 13.91 33.32 -63.31
CA LEU A 31 13.29 34.64 -63.42
C LEU A 31 12.34 34.93 -62.25
N ARG A 32 11.51 33.94 -61.85
CA ARG A 32 10.66 34.06 -60.65
C ARG A 32 11.46 34.17 -59.36
N GLU A 33 12.58 33.46 -59.24
CA GLU A 33 13.46 33.57 -58.08
C GLU A 33 14.13 34.95 -58.01
N ILE A 34 14.51 35.51 -59.16
CA ILE A 34 15.00 36.89 -59.30
C ILE A 34 13.92 37.89 -58.86
N GLU A 35 12.70 37.80 -59.43
CA GLU A 35 11.57 38.64 -59.06
C GLU A 35 11.25 38.56 -57.55
N ALA A 36 11.31 37.36 -56.95
CA ALA A 36 11.07 37.20 -55.52
C ALA A 36 12.13 37.86 -54.62
N ILE A 37 13.38 37.92 -55.09
CA ILE A 37 14.45 38.62 -54.36
C ILE A 37 14.28 40.13 -54.53
N ASP A 38 13.94 40.60 -55.73
CA ASP A 38 13.62 41.99 -56.03
C ASP A 38 12.46 42.49 -55.17
N ASP A 39 11.35 41.73 -55.13
CA ASP A 39 10.20 41.95 -54.23
C ASP A 39 10.61 42.03 -52.74
N THR A 40 11.67 41.31 -52.35
CA THR A 40 12.17 41.33 -50.97
C THR A 40 12.97 42.59 -50.69
N MET A 41 13.77 43.07 -51.64
CA MET A 41 14.45 44.37 -51.57
C MET A 41 13.43 45.50 -51.49
N ASP A 42 12.42 45.45 -52.36
CA ASP A 42 11.26 46.35 -52.38
C ASP A 42 10.54 46.40 -51.02
N LYS A 43 10.38 45.24 -50.35
CA LYS A 43 9.78 45.17 -49.01
C LYS A 43 10.64 45.85 -47.96
N ILE A 44 11.96 45.68 -48.00
CA ILE A 44 12.89 46.33 -47.07
C ILE A 44 12.84 47.85 -47.27
N GLU A 45 12.81 48.32 -48.52
CA GLU A 45 12.68 49.75 -48.83
C GLU A 45 11.34 50.34 -48.33
N LYS A 46 10.23 49.61 -48.53
CA LYS A 46 8.89 50.00 -48.06
C LYS A 46 8.74 50.02 -46.53
N MET A 47 9.68 49.47 -45.75
CA MET A 47 9.66 49.61 -44.28
C MET A 47 9.97 51.03 -43.81
N HIS A 48 10.53 51.87 -44.69
CA HIS A 48 10.83 53.28 -44.44
C HIS A 48 11.66 53.52 -43.17
N LEU A 49 12.63 52.65 -42.89
CA LEU A 49 13.49 52.73 -41.70
C LEU A 49 14.25 54.06 -41.58
N GLU A 50 14.60 54.72 -42.70
CA GLU A 50 15.17 56.07 -42.70
C GLU A 50 14.22 57.11 -42.07
N GLN A 51 12.91 56.99 -42.29
CA GLN A 51 11.93 57.88 -41.67
C GLN A 51 11.84 57.65 -40.16
N ASP A 52 11.93 56.40 -39.72
CA ASP A 52 11.94 56.07 -38.29
C ASP A 52 13.22 56.59 -37.63
N ILE A 53 14.38 56.42 -38.27
CA ILE A 53 15.65 56.99 -37.81
C ILE A 53 15.54 58.52 -37.69
N ALA A 54 14.99 59.21 -38.69
CA ALA A 54 14.81 60.65 -38.66
C ALA A 54 13.81 61.13 -37.59
N ARG A 55 12.84 60.29 -37.19
CA ARG A 55 11.95 60.55 -36.06
C ARG A 55 12.66 60.32 -34.74
N LEU A 56 13.43 59.24 -34.62
CA LEU A 56 14.22 58.89 -33.43
C LEU A 56 15.37 59.89 -33.19
N ASP A 57 15.98 60.44 -34.23
CA ASP A 57 17.00 61.52 -34.12
C ASP A 57 16.42 62.83 -33.58
N LYS A 58 15.11 63.05 -33.71
CA LYS A 58 14.41 64.20 -33.12
C LYS A 58 14.00 63.96 -31.68
N MET A 59 14.14 62.73 -31.18
CA MET A 59 13.94 62.40 -29.78
C MET A 59 15.28 62.55 -29.06
N ASP A 60 15.27 63.15 -27.88
CA ASP A 60 16.46 63.35 -27.05
C ASP A 60 16.91 62.03 -26.39
N LEU A 61 17.24 61.01 -27.18
CA LEU A 61 17.60 59.68 -26.68
C LEU A 61 19.00 59.68 -26.04
N ALA A 62 19.12 59.03 -24.88
CA ALA A 62 20.38 58.90 -24.15
C ALA A 62 20.60 57.48 -23.61
N GLY A 63 21.79 57.24 -23.06
CA GLY A 63 22.12 55.99 -22.38
C GLY A 63 21.92 54.75 -23.26
N GLU A 64 21.24 53.74 -22.72
CA GLU A 64 21.03 52.46 -23.38
C GLU A 64 20.07 52.55 -24.58
N SER A 65 19.16 53.53 -24.56
CA SER A 65 18.29 53.82 -25.70
C SER A 65 19.07 54.34 -26.91
N LEU A 66 20.09 55.18 -26.67
CA LEU A 66 20.98 55.68 -27.72
C LEU A 66 21.96 54.61 -28.24
N THR A 67 22.50 53.77 -27.36
CA THR A 67 23.37 52.65 -27.77
C THR A 67 22.59 51.66 -28.64
N THR A 68 21.34 51.34 -28.26
CA THR A 68 20.43 50.49 -29.03
C THR A 68 20.16 51.10 -30.40
N LEU A 69 19.77 52.39 -30.46
CA LEU A 69 19.54 53.09 -31.72
C LEU A 69 20.77 53.05 -32.65
N ASN A 70 21.95 53.36 -32.13
CA ASN A 70 23.18 53.42 -32.92
C ASN A 70 23.59 52.04 -33.46
N THR A 71 23.40 50.99 -32.65
CA THR A 71 23.71 49.61 -33.04
C THR A 71 22.85 49.17 -34.22
N TRP A 72 21.53 49.36 -34.12
CA TRP A 72 20.59 48.99 -35.18
C TRP A 72 20.66 49.92 -36.39
N ARG A 73 20.96 51.21 -36.19
CA ARG A 73 21.25 52.16 -37.28
C ARG A 73 22.45 51.72 -38.10
N LYS A 74 23.54 51.31 -37.45
CA LYS A 74 24.73 50.82 -38.13
C LYS A 74 24.43 49.55 -38.93
N SER A 75 23.69 48.61 -38.33
CA SER A 75 23.23 47.39 -39.02
C SER A 75 22.41 47.71 -40.28
N TYR A 76 21.48 48.67 -40.18
CA TYR A 76 20.69 49.14 -41.31
C TYR A 76 21.54 49.84 -42.39
N GLN A 77 22.48 50.70 -42.00
CA GLN A 77 23.38 51.38 -42.93
C GLN A 77 24.27 50.39 -43.69
N GLU A 78 24.83 49.38 -43.00
CA GLU A 78 25.60 48.31 -43.63
C GLU A 78 24.73 47.50 -44.61
N ALA A 79 23.48 47.21 -44.24
CA ALA A 79 22.53 46.56 -45.13
C ALA A 79 22.26 47.38 -46.40
N MET A 80 21.97 48.68 -46.27
CA MET A 80 21.61 49.54 -47.41
C MET A 80 22.80 49.92 -48.30
N THR A 81 24.00 50.08 -47.73
CA THR A 81 25.19 50.55 -48.49
C THR A 81 26.02 49.42 -49.08
N GLN A 82 25.99 48.22 -48.50
CA GLN A 82 26.81 47.09 -48.96
C GLN A 82 25.95 45.92 -49.42
N LYS A 83 25.07 45.39 -48.55
CA LYS A 83 24.34 44.14 -48.82
C LYS A 83 23.31 44.29 -49.95
N ILE A 84 22.51 45.36 -49.93
CA ILE A 84 21.45 45.61 -50.93
C ILE A 84 22.03 45.87 -52.33
N PRO A 85 23.06 46.73 -52.51
CA PRO A 85 23.72 46.90 -53.81
C PRO A 85 24.42 45.63 -54.31
N GLU A 86 25.02 44.83 -53.41
CA GLU A 86 25.63 43.55 -53.78
C GLU A 86 24.57 42.56 -54.29
N VAL A 87 23.42 42.48 -53.62
CA VAL A 87 22.29 41.66 -54.05
C VAL A 87 21.74 42.14 -55.40
N GLN A 88 21.60 43.46 -55.61
CA GLN A 88 21.17 44.03 -56.90
C GLN A 88 22.12 43.60 -58.03
N HIS A 89 23.43 43.77 -57.83
CA HIS A 89 24.42 43.38 -58.83
C HIS A 89 24.38 41.88 -59.14
N LEU A 90 24.23 41.02 -58.12
CA LEU A 90 24.11 39.57 -58.30
C LEU A 90 22.85 39.19 -59.08
N ILE A 91 21.74 39.90 -58.88
CA ILE A 91 20.49 39.69 -59.60
C ILE A 91 20.59 40.17 -61.04
N ASP A 92 21.15 41.35 -61.29
CA ASP A 92 21.34 41.91 -62.63
C ASP A 92 22.24 40.98 -63.46
N GLU A 93 23.35 40.51 -62.89
CA GLU A 93 24.19 39.49 -63.53
C GLU A 93 23.43 38.18 -63.74
N ALA A 94 22.63 37.74 -62.76
CA ALA A 94 21.84 36.53 -62.91
C ALA A 94 20.82 36.66 -64.05
N ALA A 95 20.16 37.81 -64.20
CA ALA A 95 19.21 38.11 -65.26
C ALA A 95 19.89 38.14 -66.64
N GLU A 96 21.07 38.76 -66.75
CA GLU A 96 21.86 38.79 -67.99
C GLU A 96 22.31 37.37 -68.40
N LYS A 97 22.83 36.58 -67.45
CA LYS A 97 23.25 35.19 -67.70
C LYS A 97 22.06 34.28 -67.99
N ASN A 98 20.89 34.53 -67.40
CA ASN A 98 19.67 33.78 -67.67
C ASN A 98 19.12 34.08 -69.08
N THR A 99 19.18 35.35 -69.52
CA THR A 99 18.81 35.77 -70.89
C THR A 99 19.74 35.14 -71.95
N SER A 100 21.02 34.98 -71.62
CA SER A 100 22.01 34.28 -72.46
C SER A 100 21.99 32.74 -72.30
N TYR A 101 20.98 32.18 -71.61
CA TYR A 101 20.80 30.75 -71.35
C TYR A 101 21.94 30.06 -70.56
N HIS A 102 22.77 30.81 -69.84
CA HIS A 102 23.80 30.31 -68.91
C HIS A 102 23.23 29.95 -67.53
N ILE A 103 22.31 28.98 -67.51
CA ILE A 103 21.47 28.61 -66.36
C ILE A 103 22.25 28.29 -65.08
N PHE A 104 23.37 27.57 -65.17
CA PHE A 104 24.14 27.20 -63.98
C PHE A 104 24.81 28.41 -63.31
N LYS A 105 25.28 29.38 -64.10
CA LYS A 105 25.88 30.61 -63.58
C LYS A 105 24.81 31.53 -62.97
N ALA A 106 23.68 31.67 -63.65
CA ALA A 106 22.51 32.38 -63.12
C ALA A 106 22.05 31.78 -61.77
N ARG A 107 21.95 30.45 -61.68
CA ARG A 107 21.58 29.76 -60.41
C ARG A 107 22.55 30.06 -59.27
N LYS A 108 23.85 30.10 -59.56
CA LYS A 108 24.89 30.37 -58.55
C LYS A 108 24.75 31.78 -57.99
N ASN A 109 24.52 32.77 -58.86
CA ASN A 109 24.33 34.15 -58.46
C ASN A 109 23.01 34.34 -57.69
N ILE A 110 21.91 33.71 -58.13
CA ILE A 110 20.64 33.70 -57.41
C ILE A 110 20.79 33.11 -56.00
N LYS A 111 21.49 31.99 -55.86
CA LYS A 111 21.71 31.37 -54.53
C LYS A 111 22.49 32.29 -53.60
N LYS A 112 23.55 32.94 -54.10
CA LYS A 112 24.32 33.92 -53.32
C LYS A 112 23.47 35.13 -52.91
N ALA A 113 22.67 35.66 -53.84
CA ALA A 113 21.73 36.74 -53.56
C ALA A 113 20.73 36.33 -52.47
N GLN A 114 20.22 35.09 -52.51
CA GLN A 114 19.34 34.54 -51.46
C GLN A 114 20.02 34.37 -50.10
N GLU A 115 21.28 33.95 -50.08
CA GLU A 115 22.07 33.80 -48.85
C GLU A 115 22.30 35.15 -48.14
N ILE A 116 22.34 36.25 -48.89
CA ILE A 116 22.52 37.62 -48.36
C ILE A 116 21.16 38.27 -48.02
N ILE A 117 20.17 38.20 -48.91
CA ILE A 117 18.91 38.95 -48.75
C ILE A 117 18.01 38.41 -47.64
N LYS A 118 18.02 37.10 -47.37
CA LYS A 118 17.19 36.48 -46.32
C LYS A 118 17.53 36.99 -44.91
N PRO A 119 18.78 36.90 -44.43
CA PRO A 119 19.14 37.46 -43.13
C PRO A 119 18.97 38.99 -43.12
N THR A 120 19.24 39.66 -44.25
CA THR A 120 19.04 41.12 -44.36
C THR A 120 17.57 41.53 -44.17
N LEU A 121 16.61 40.73 -44.65
CA LEU A 121 15.19 40.96 -44.40
C LEU A 121 14.82 40.77 -42.92
N GLU A 122 15.39 39.76 -42.28
CA GLU A 122 15.15 39.49 -40.86
C GLU A 122 15.73 40.60 -39.98
N ASP A 123 16.97 41.02 -40.25
CA ASP A 123 17.61 42.17 -39.61
C ASP A 123 16.79 43.45 -39.78
N ALA A 124 16.25 43.69 -40.99
CA ALA A 124 15.41 44.86 -41.27
C ALA A 124 14.09 44.83 -40.50
N LYS A 125 13.44 43.66 -40.36
CA LYS A 125 12.24 43.49 -39.53
C LYS A 125 12.55 43.72 -38.06
N ASN A 126 13.59 43.10 -37.53
CA ASN A 126 14.00 43.29 -36.13
C ASN A 126 14.33 44.77 -35.85
N THR A 127 15.01 45.43 -36.79
CA THR A 127 15.28 46.87 -36.70
C THR A 127 13.99 47.68 -36.66
N LYS A 128 13.01 47.35 -37.51
CA LYS A 128 11.70 48.01 -37.53
C LYS A 128 10.97 47.87 -36.20
N ASP A 129 10.97 46.67 -35.63
CA ASP A 129 10.32 46.39 -34.37
C ASP A 129 11.00 47.16 -33.23
N VAL A 130 12.33 47.12 -33.14
CA VAL A 130 13.09 47.89 -32.14
C VAL A 130 12.87 49.41 -32.28
N PHE A 131 12.85 49.93 -33.50
CA PHE A 131 12.58 51.36 -33.73
C PHE A 131 11.14 51.74 -33.36
N THR A 132 10.18 50.87 -33.66
CA THR A 132 8.77 51.07 -33.25
C THR A 132 8.66 51.08 -31.73
N ASP A 133 9.29 50.11 -31.07
CA ASP A 133 9.35 50.02 -29.61
C ASP A 133 10.01 51.28 -29.00
N LEU A 134 11.11 51.77 -29.56
CA LEU A 134 11.76 53.01 -29.10
C LEU A 134 10.86 54.23 -29.31
N LEU A 135 10.17 54.34 -30.45
CA LEU A 135 9.24 55.44 -30.74
C LEU A 135 8.05 55.46 -29.78
N GLU A 136 7.54 54.28 -29.41
CA GLU A 136 6.39 54.15 -28.50
C GLU A 136 6.79 54.13 -27.01
N SER A 137 8.05 53.80 -26.71
CA SER A 137 8.57 53.58 -25.36
C SER A 137 8.26 54.72 -24.39
N ASN A 138 8.42 55.99 -24.80
CA ASN A 138 8.13 57.13 -23.93
C ASN A 138 6.66 57.15 -23.49
N ARG A 139 5.74 56.94 -24.45
CA ARG A 139 4.29 56.91 -24.17
C ARG A 139 3.92 55.69 -23.33
N GLU A 140 4.44 54.52 -23.68
CA GLU A 140 4.19 53.29 -22.92
C GLU A 140 4.69 53.41 -21.48
N ASN A 141 5.93 53.87 -21.29
CA ASN A 141 6.53 54.06 -19.98
C ASN A 141 5.75 55.07 -19.16
N GLN A 142 5.26 56.15 -19.76
CA GLN A 142 4.42 57.13 -19.06
C GLN A 142 3.10 56.52 -18.58
N ILE A 143 2.41 55.75 -19.43
CA ILE A 143 1.16 55.05 -19.06
C ILE A 143 1.43 54.05 -17.94
N GLN A 144 2.51 53.26 -18.04
CA GLN A 144 2.90 52.29 -17.03
C GLN A 144 3.27 52.97 -15.70
N TYR A 145 4.06 54.04 -15.76
CA TYR A 145 4.42 54.85 -14.59
C TYR A 145 3.17 55.37 -13.88
N ASP A 146 2.24 55.99 -14.61
CA ASP A 146 1.01 56.55 -14.04
C ASP A 146 0.11 55.48 -13.41
N ALA A 147 0.06 54.29 -14.00
CA ALA A 147 -0.68 53.16 -13.42
C ALA A 147 0.01 52.63 -12.15
N LEU A 148 1.33 52.43 -12.20
CA LEU A 148 2.11 51.90 -11.09
C LEU A 148 2.14 52.86 -9.89
N ILE A 149 2.32 54.16 -10.11
CA ILE A 149 2.36 55.15 -9.02
C ILE A 149 1.00 55.28 -8.32
N LYS A 150 -0.12 55.17 -9.06
CA LYS A 150 -1.47 55.13 -8.47
C LYS A 150 -1.64 53.88 -7.61
N SER A 151 -1.22 52.73 -8.14
CA SER A 151 -1.27 51.45 -7.43
C SER A 151 -0.40 51.48 -6.16
N TYR A 152 0.82 51.99 -6.25
CA TYR A 152 1.74 52.18 -5.14
C TYR A 152 1.13 53.07 -4.04
N ARG A 153 0.61 54.24 -4.40
CA ARG A 153 -0.04 55.15 -3.44
C ARG A 153 -1.24 54.53 -2.75
N ALA A 154 -2.05 53.76 -3.50
CA ALA A 154 -3.18 53.03 -2.92
C ALA A 154 -2.71 51.97 -1.91
N THR A 155 -1.69 51.17 -2.27
CA THR A 155 -1.09 50.18 -1.37
C THR A 155 -0.47 50.82 -0.14
N ARG A 156 0.33 51.89 -0.28
CA ARG A 156 0.92 52.62 0.84
C ARG A 156 -0.15 53.21 1.77
N LYS A 157 -1.22 53.78 1.21
CA LYS A 157 -2.36 54.28 2.00
C LYS A 157 -3.05 53.16 2.79
N MET A 158 -3.22 51.98 2.18
CA MET A 158 -3.78 50.81 2.85
C MET A 158 -2.88 50.34 4.00
N ILE A 159 -1.57 50.26 3.77
CA ILE A 159 -0.59 49.86 4.79
C ILE A 159 -0.59 50.83 5.97
N LEU A 160 -0.67 52.14 5.72
CA LEU A 160 -0.77 53.15 6.77
C LEU A 160 -2.06 53.04 7.59
N ALA A 161 -3.20 52.80 6.92
CA ALA A 161 -4.50 52.64 7.57
C ALA A 161 -4.53 51.41 8.49
N ASP A 162 -3.94 50.31 8.03
CA ASP A 162 -3.88 49.02 8.73
C ASP A 162 -2.52 48.80 9.41
N SER A 163 -1.79 49.88 9.77
CA SER A 163 -0.40 49.79 10.28
C SER A 163 -0.26 48.86 11.49
N PHE A 164 -1.26 48.85 12.38
CA PHE A 164 -1.31 47.96 13.54
C PHE A 164 -1.36 46.47 13.16
N ASP A 165 -2.01 46.14 12.04
CA ASP A 165 -2.22 44.76 11.60
C ASP A 165 -0.95 44.11 11.04
N TYR A 166 0.06 44.92 10.68
CA TYR A 166 1.37 44.43 10.20
C TYR A 166 2.42 44.33 11.31
N GLY A 167 2.21 45.02 12.44
CA GLY A 167 3.04 44.94 13.63
C GLY A 167 4.55 45.00 13.35
N SER A 168 5.26 43.94 13.73
CA SER A 168 6.73 43.86 13.60
C SER A 168 7.27 43.86 12.16
N ALA A 169 6.43 43.54 11.17
CA ALA A 169 6.81 43.57 9.76
C ALA A 169 6.74 44.98 9.14
N LEU A 170 6.10 45.95 9.82
CA LEU A 170 5.82 47.27 9.26
C LEU A 170 7.09 48.01 8.84
N ASP A 171 8.14 47.96 9.66
CA ASP A 171 9.41 48.65 9.36
C ASP A 171 10.04 48.14 8.06
N GLN A 172 10.02 46.82 7.85
CA GLN A 172 10.58 46.22 6.65
C GLN A 172 9.70 46.46 5.42
N ILE A 173 8.37 46.48 5.59
CA ILE A 173 7.43 46.88 4.52
C ILE A 173 7.69 48.34 4.12
N GLU A 174 7.90 49.25 5.06
CA GLU A 174 8.23 50.65 4.78
C GLU A 174 9.60 50.78 4.10
N ASN A 175 10.58 49.95 4.43
CA ASN A 175 11.86 49.89 3.73
C ASN A 175 11.69 49.49 2.26
N GLU A 176 10.87 48.46 1.98
CA GLU A 176 10.55 48.06 0.59
C GLU A 176 9.79 49.16 -0.16
N LEU A 177 8.81 49.81 0.48
CA LEU A 177 8.08 50.94 -0.11
C LEU A 177 8.98 52.15 -0.41
N THR A 178 9.99 52.40 0.44
CA THR A 178 10.96 53.48 0.26
C THR A 178 11.94 53.16 -0.87
N ALA A 179 12.37 51.89 -0.98
CA ALA A 179 13.18 51.44 -2.11
C ALA A 179 12.42 51.60 -3.45
N MET A 180 11.13 51.23 -3.48
CA MET A 180 10.28 51.46 -4.65
C MET A 180 10.11 52.95 -4.98
N GLU A 181 10.03 53.82 -3.97
CA GLU A 181 9.97 55.29 -4.18
C GLU A 181 11.24 55.80 -4.87
N SER A 182 12.41 55.32 -4.45
CA SER A 182 13.68 55.60 -5.12
C SER A 182 13.70 55.09 -6.56
N ASP A 183 13.17 53.89 -6.81
CA ASP A 183 13.08 53.32 -8.17
C ASP A 183 12.13 54.15 -9.06
N PHE A 184 11.03 54.69 -8.51
CA PHE A 184 10.15 55.60 -9.25
C PHE A 184 10.87 56.89 -9.65
N ASP A 185 11.64 57.48 -8.73
CA ASP A 185 12.45 58.67 -9.02
C ASP A 185 13.53 58.39 -10.07
N GLU A 186 14.17 57.22 -10.00
CA GLU A 186 15.14 56.77 -11.02
C GLU A 186 14.47 56.61 -12.39
N ALA A 187 13.34 55.93 -12.48
CA ALA A 187 12.59 55.76 -13.73
C ALA A 187 12.17 57.11 -14.34
N LYS A 188 11.76 58.07 -13.50
CA LYS A 188 11.42 59.43 -13.94
C LYS A 188 12.63 60.19 -14.47
N ASN A 189 13.78 60.08 -13.78
CA ASN A 189 15.02 60.72 -14.20
C ASN A 189 15.53 60.13 -15.53
N LEU A 190 15.56 58.81 -15.66
CA LEU A 190 15.95 58.10 -16.90
C LEU A 190 15.04 58.51 -18.06
N SER A 191 13.72 58.55 -17.84
CA SER A 191 12.78 58.97 -18.89
C SER A 191 12.96 60.45 -19.29
N SER A 192 13.27 61.33 -18.32
CA SER A 192 13.53 62.75 -18.58
C SER A 192 14.86 63.00 -19.31
N GLN A 193 15.84 62.11 -19.10
CA GLN A 193 17.11 62.10 -19.82
C GLN A 193 17.00 61.41 -21.19
N GLY A 194 15.85 60.79 -21.50
CA GLY A 194 15.58 60.09 -22.75
C GLY A 194 16.16 58.67 -22.82
N ASP A 195 16.52 58.07 -21.69
CA ASP A 195 16.84 56.63 -21.62
C ASP A 195 15.59 55.80 -21.30
N HIS A 196 14.72 55.65 -22.31
CA HIS A 196 13.44 54.96 -22.17
C HIS A 196 13.57 53.43 -22.02
N VAL A 197 14.62 52.81 -22.57
CA VAL A 197 14.87 51.37 -22.42
C VAL A 197 15.15 51.03 -20.96
N GLU A 198 16.06 51.77 -20.33
CA GLU A 198 16.41 51.55 -18.93
C GLU A 198 15.24 51.92 -18.00
N ALA A 199 14.51 53.00 -18.31
CA ALA A 199 13.28 53.34 -17.59
C ALA A 199 12.24 52.21 -17.62
N LYS A 200 12.06 51.53 -18.77
CA LYS A 200 11.15 50.37 -18.89
C LYS A 200 11.59 49.20 -18.02
N ARG A 201 12.91 48.97 -17.89
CA ARG A 201 13.49 47.94 -17.02
C ARG A 201 13.18 48.23 -15.55
N VAL A 202 13.40 49.47 -15.09
CA VAL A 202 13.08 49.91 -13.73
C VAL A 202 11.58 49.82 -13.45
N LEU A 203 10.72 50.27 -14.37
CA LEU A 203 9.26 50.13 -14.24
C LEU A 203 8.81 48.66 -14.12
N THR A 204 9.46 47.75 -14.84
CA THR A 204 9.18 46.32 -14.75
C THR A 204 9.56 45.76 -13.38
N LYS A 205 10.73 46.17 -12.84
CA LYS A 205 11.14 45.83 -11.46
C LYS A 205 10.12 46.32 -10.44
N ILE A 206 9.73 47.60 -10.50
CA ILE A 206 8.70 48.18 -9.62
C ILE A 206 7.40 47.38 -9.70
N LYS A 207 6.97 46.98 -10.90
CA LYS A 207 5.76 46.18 -11.10
C LYS A 207 5.85 44.81 -10.42
N MET A 208 7.01 44.16 -10.51
CA MET A 208 7.25 42.87 -9.85
C MET A 208 7.24 43.02 -8.33
N ASP A 209 7.98 43.99 -7.81
CA ASP A 209 8.10 44.23 -6.36
C ASP A 209 6.74 44.62 -5.75
N LEU A 210 5.99 45.50 -6.43
CA LEU A 210 4.64 45.90 -5.98
C LEU A 210 3.63 44.76 -6.03
N THR A 211 3.72 43.88 -7.04
CA THR A 211 2.86 42.69 -7.12
C THR A 211 3.20 41.72 -5.99
N SER A 212 4.48 41.43 -5.80
CA SER A 212 4.98 40.56 -4.72
C SER A 212 4.53 41.06 -3.35
N LEU A 213 4.74 42.35 -3.06
CA LEU A 213 4.31 42.96 -1.80
C LEU A 213 2.80 42.80 -1.60
N LYS A 214 1.99 43.10 -2.61
CA LYS A 214 0.52 42.93 -2.54
C LYS A 214 0.08 41.50 -2.25
N GLU A 215 0.77 40.51 -2.78
CA GLU A 215 0.48 39.09 -2.51
C GLU A 215 0.91 38.67 -1.10
N GLN A 216 1.95 39.30 -0.56
CA GLN A 216 2.45 39.01 0.79
C GLN A 216 1.64 39.71 1.89
N LEU A 217 1.13 40.93 1.67
CA LEU A 217 0.42 41.72 2.69
C LEU A 217 -0.71 40.95 3.41
N PRO A 218 -1.63 40.23 2.73
CA PRO A 218 -2.66 39.45 3.42
C PRO A 218 -2.07 38.33 4.29
N LYS A 219 -1.01 37.67 3.82
CA LYS A 219 -0.34 36.58 4.55
C LYS A 219 0.37 37.09 5.80
N ILE A 220 1.00 38.26 5.70
CA ILE A 220 1.67 38.95 6.81
C ILE A 220 0.63 39.32 7.87
N LYS A 221 -0.49 39.93 7.45
CA LYS A 221 -1.59 40.30 8.34
C LYS A 221 -2.18 39.09 9.07
N GLU A 222 -2.44 38.00 8.36
CA GLU A 222 -2.92 36.76 8.96
C GLU A 222 -1.90 36.17 9.95
N ALA A 223 -0.63 36.08 9.56
CA ALA A 223 0.42 35.53 10.41
C ALA A 223 0.64 36.36 11.68
N GLN A 224 0.60 37.69 11.56
CA GLN A 224 0.70 38.62 12.70
C GLN A 224 -0.47 38.41 13.67
N HIS A 225 -1.71 38.32 13.16
CA HIS A 225 -2.87 38.04 14.00
C HIS A 225 -2.79 36.68 14.70
N GLN A 226 -2.33 35.64 13.99
CA GLN A 226 -2.11 34.32 14.56
C GLN A 226 -1.09 34.34 15.71
N LEU A 227 0.07 34.98 15.51
CA LEU A 227 1.15 35.01 16.49
C LEU A 227 0.82 35.84 17.74
N ASP A 228 0.19 37.01 17.55
CA ASP A 228 -0.02 37.97 18.63
C ASP A 228 -1.34 37.80 19.37
N THR A 229 -2.38 37.30 18.70
CA THR A 229 -3.70 37.11 19.30
C THR A 229 -3.99 35.62 19.49
N VAL A 230 -4.11 34.87 18.40
CA VAL A 230 -4.65 33.49 18.44
C VAL A 230 -3.79 32.58 19.32
N PHE A 231 -2.49 32.47 19.03
CA PHE A 231 -1.61 31.58 19.79
C PHE A 231 -1.41 32.06 21.23
N GLN A 232 -1.33 33.37 21.48
CA GLN A 232 -1.23 33.89 22.85
C GLN A 232 -2.47 33.57 23.68
N ASP A 233 -3.65 33.72 23.09
CA ASP A 233 -4.93 33.41 23.73
C ASP A 233 -5.04 31.92 24.02
N GLN A 234 -4.69 31.06 23.06
CA GLN A 234 -4.66 29.61 23.24
C GLN A 234 -3.67 29.18 24.32
N LEU A 235 -2.45 29.73 24.35
CA LEU A 235 -1.48 29.41 25.41
C LEU A 235 -1.95 29.87 26.79
N ARG A 236 -2.62 31.03 26.87
CA ARG A 236 -3.22 31.53 28.12
C ARG A 236 -4.36 30.63 28.58
N GLU A 237 -5.23 30.21 27.66
CA GLU A 237 -6.30 29.25 27.92
C GLU A 237 -5.73 27.92 28.41
N LEU A 238 -4.76 27.35 27.70
CA LEU A 238 -4.07 26.11 28.08
C LEU A 238 -3.44 26.22 29.47
N SER A 239 -2.78 27.34 29.77
CA SER A 239 -2.18 27.58 31.10
C SER A 239 -3.24 27.67 32.20
N ALA A 240 -4.37 28.34 31.93
CA ALA A 240 -5.48 28.44 32.88
C ALA A 240 -6.16 27.09 33.10
N ALA A 241 -6.46 26.36 32.02
CA ALA A 241 -7.04 25.02 32.05
C ALA A 241 -6.13 24.05 32.81
N TYR A 242 -4.83 24.05 32.52
CA TYR A 242 -3.85 23.24 33.24
C TYR A 242 -3.84 23.55 34.74
N LYS A 243 -3.80 24.83 35.14
CA LYS A 243 -3.86 25.23 36.56
C LYS A 243 -5.15 24.78 37.23
N GLU A 244 -6.29 24.91 36.55
CA GLU A 244 -7.57 24.44 37.05
C GLU A 244 -7.58 22.92 37.22
N MET A 245 -7.03 22.17 36.26
CA MET A 245 -6.89 20.72 36.34
C MET A 245 -5.98 20.30 37.51
N ILE A 246 -4.82 20.95 37.70
CA ILE A 246 -3.97 20.69 38.87
C ILE A 246 -4.73 20.98 40.17
N SER A 247 -5.49 22.07 40.24
CA SER A 247 -6.31 22.39 41.44
C SER A 247 -7.39 21.33 41.73
N LYS A 248 -7.91 20.68 40.68
CA LYS A 248 -8.86 19.58 40.75
C LYS A 248 -8.17 18.21 40.98
N LYS A 249 -6.88 18.19 41.30
CA LYS A 249 -6.05 16.99 41.54
C LYS A 249 -5.88 16.07 40.32
N PHE A 250 -5.85 16.63 39.11
CA PHE A 250 -5.35 15.89 37.95
C PHE A 250 -3.83 15.78 38.04
N TYR A 251 -3.29 14.62 37.68
CA TYR A 251 -1.86 14.38 37.61
C TYR A 251 -1.47 14.00 36.18
N PHE A 252 -0.35 14.54 35.72
CA PHE A 252 0.21 14.29 34.39
C PHE A 252 1.61 13.72 34.62
N ALA A 253 1.85 12.45 34.29
CA ALA A 253 3.18 11.85 34.44
C ALA A 253 4.17 12.52 33.47
N ASP A 254 5.21 13.14 34.01
CA ASP A 254 6.40 13.69 33.32
C ASP A 254 6.18 14.64 32.14
N ALA A 255 4.94 15.05 31.86
CA ALA A 255 4.66 16.11 30.91
C ALA A 255 4.94 17.45 31.59
N ASP A 256 6.11 18.02 31.33
CA ASP A 256 6.41 19.42 31.65
C ASP A 256 5.60 20.33 30.73
N ILE A 257 4.27 20.36 30.93
CA ILE A 257 3.31 21.14 30.14
C ILE A 257 3.68 22.62 30.20
N LEU A 258 4.13 23.11 31.36
CA LEU A 258 4.58 24.49 31.52
C LEU A 258 5.88 24.78 30.75
N GLY A 259 6.84 23.85 30.75
CA GLY A 259 8.04 23.96 29.93
C GLY A 259 7.76 23.85 28.43
N GLN A 260 6.79 23.04 28.01
CA GLN A 260 6.33 22.98 26.63
C GLN A 260 5.66 24.30 26.21
N ILE A 261 4.77 24.85 27.04
CA ILE A 261 4.18 26.19 26.81
C ILE A 261 5.28 27.25 26.68
N LYS A 262 6.31 27.20 27.54
CA LYS A 262 7.46 28.11 27.43
C LYS A 262 8.22 27.93 26.12
N LYS A 263 8.47 26.69 25.68
CA LYS A 263 9.10 26.41 24.38
C LYS A 263 8.27 26.95 23.22
N ILE A 264 6.94 26.84 23.28
CA ILE A 264 6.05 27.40 22.26
C ILE A 264 6.15 28.93 22.26
N HIS A 265 6.19 29.59 23.43
CA HIS A 265 6.48 31.03 23.51
C HIS A 265 7.81 31.39 22.83
N ASP A 266 8.89 30.64 23.09
CA ASP A 266 10.18 30.88 22.45
C ASP A 266 10.12 30.68 20.92
N LYS A 267 9.31 29.73 20.44
CA LYS A 267 9.05 29.53 18.99
C LYS A 267 8.26 30.69 18.39
N ILE A 268 7.25 31.22 19.11
CA ILE A 268 6.48 32.40 18.68
C ILE A 268 7.40 33.62 18.57
N GLU A 269 8.32 33.84 19.52
CA GLU A 269 9.31 34.93 19.41
C GLU A 269 10.22 34.78 18.19
N LYS A 270 10.67 33.55 17.89
CA LYS A 270 11.44 33.30 16.66
C LYS A 270 10.62 33.55 15.39
N ALA A 271 9.35 33.16 15.40
CA ALA A 271 8.43 33.41 14.29
C ALA A 271 8.17 34.91 14.10
N ARG A 272 8.04 35.70 15.18
CA ARG A 272 7.99 37.16 15.12
C ARG A 272 9.25 37.75 14.47
N GLY A 273 10.43 37.22 14.78
CA GLY A 273 11.66 37.61 14.10
C GLY A 273 11.65 37.31 12.59
N LEU A 274 11.12 36.16 12.18
CA LEU A 274 10.96 35.81 10.76
C LEU A 274 9.94 36.70 10.05
N LEU A 275 8.89 37.12 10.74
CA LEU A 275 7.87 38.05 10.26
C LEU A 275 8.45 39.46 10.07
N ALA A 276 9.26 39.94 11.02
CA ALA A 276 9.99 41.20 10.89
C ALA A 276 10.94 41.21 9.68
N ASP A 277 11.56 40.06 9.38
CA ASP A 277 12.43 39.85 8.22
C ASP A 277 11.69 39.62 6.88
N LEU A 278 10.34 39.62 6.86
CA LEU A 278 9.50 39.27 5.70
C LEU A 278 9.78 37.88 5.08
N LYS A 279 10.24 36.91 5.88
CA LYS A 279 10.49 35.52 5.42
C LYS A 279 9.22 34.68 5.43
N VAL A 280 8.25 35.03 4.58
CA VAL A 280 6.88 34.48 4.57
C VAL A 280 6.83 32.95 4.47
N ASP A 281 7.71 32.33 3.67
CA ASP A 281 7.70 30.86 3.50
C ASP A 281 8.11 30.12 4.79
N LYS A 282 9.23 30.55 5.40
CA LYS A 282 9.72 29.97 6.67
C LYS A 282 8.77 30.27 7.83
N LEU A 283 8.15 31.44 7.80
CA LEU A 283 7.12 31.83 8.76
C LEU A 283 5.92 30.88 8.70
N GLY A 284 5.45 30.55 7.49
CA GLY A 284 4.35 29.61 7.30
C GLY A 284 4.63 28.22 7.86
N GLU A 285 5.86 27.71 7.70
CA GLU A 285 6.29 26.45 8.32
C GLU A 285 6.32 26.54 9.84
N SER A 286 6.90 27.61 10.39
CA SER A 286 6.96 27.83 11.84
C SER A 286 5.57 27.95 12.48
N ASN A 287 4.63 28.65 11.83
CA ASN A 287 3.26 28.79 12.33
C ASN A 287 2.52 27.44 12.36
N LYS A 288 2.74 26.58 11.36
CA LYS A 288 2.16 25.23 11.35
C LYS A 288 2.72 24.37 12.47
N GLU A 289 4.03 24.46 12.72
CA GLU A 289 4.67 23.73 13.83
C GLU A 289 4.13 24.21 15.19
N ILE A 290 4.01 25.53 15.39
CA ILE A 290 3.43 26.12 16.61
C ILE A 290 1.98 25.66 16.81
N ALA A 291 1.15 25.72 15.76
CA ALA A 291 -0.24 25.29 15.83
C ALA A 291 -0.36 23.80 16.22
N LYS A 292 0.49 22.95 15.62
CA LYS A 292 0.54 21.52 15.97
C LYS A 292 0.94 21.29 17.42
N ASP A 293 1.98 21.98 17.91
CA ASP A 293 2.42 21.85 19.30
C ASP A 293 1.30 22.28 20.28
N ILE A 294 0.53 23.32 19.94
CA ILE A 294 -0.64 23.76 20.71
C ILE A 294 -1.74 22.70 20.70
N ASP A 295 -2.07 22.13 19.53
CA ASP A 295 -3.09 21.08 19.40
C ASP A 295 -2.70 19.82 20.19
N ASP A 296 -1.42 19.42 20.15
CA ASP A 296 -0.90 18.29 20.92
C ASP A 296 -1.07 18.51 22.43
N LEU A 297 -0.83 19.74 22.93
CA LEU A 297 -1.10 20.09 24.32
C LEU A 297 -2.59 20.00 24.68
N TYR A 298 -3.48 20.52 23.81
CA TYR A 298 -4.93 20.36 24.02
C TYR A 298 -5.33 18.88 24.07
N ASN A 299 -4.77 18.04 23.20
CA ASN A 299 -5.04 16.60 23.18
C ASN A 299 -4.63 15.91 24.48
N VAL A 300 -3.46 16.24 25.04
CA VAL A 300 -3.00 15.71 26.32
C VAL A 300 -3.97 16.10 27.45
N LEU A 301 -4.34 17.39 27.55
CA LEU A 301 -5.29 17.85 28.58
C LEU A 301 -6.67 17.21 28.40
N ALA A 302 -7.16 17.12 27.15
CA ALA A 302 -8.46 16.55 26.84
C ALA A 302 -8.52 15.04 27.14
N LYS A 303 -7.43 14.29 26.90
CA LYS A 303 -7.34 12.87 27.22
C LYS A 303 -7.52 12.65 28.73
N GLU A 304 -6.79 13.39 29.56
CA GLU A 304 -6.92 13.31 31.02
C GLU A 304 -8.30 13.75 31.50
N TYR A 305 -8.82 14.85 30.95
CA TYR A 305 -10.14 15.37 31.33
C TYR A 305 -11.26 14.36 31.05
N LYS A 306 -11.22 13.68 29.89
CA LYS A 306 -12.19 12.65 29.50
C LYS A 306 -12.02 11.35 30.29
N ALA A 307 -10.81 11.01 30.70
CA ALA A 307 -10.53 9.75 31.39
C ALA A 307 -11.05 9.73 32.83
N ARG A 308 -11.00 10.86 33.54
CA ARG A 308 -11.48 10.94 34.94
C ARG A 308 -12.92 10.43 35.16
N PRO A 309 -13.96 10.92 34.46
CA PRO A 309 -15.32 10.43 34.69
C PRO A 309 -15.49 8.95 34.35
N PHE A 310 -14.70 8.42 33.41
CA PHE A 310 -14.69 6.99 33.11
C PHE A 310 -14.14 6.19 34.30
N VAL A 311 -12.99 6.58 34.83
CA VAL A 311 -12.35 5.93 35.97
C VAL A 311 -13.24 6.02 37.22
N GLU A 312 -13.73 7.21 37.57
CA GLU A 312 -14.59 7.40 38.76
C GLU A 312 -15.89 6.59 38.70
N LYS A 313 -16.54 6.52 37.53
CA LYS A 313 -17.80 5.78 37.36
C LYS A 313 -17.61 4.26 37.36
N ASN A 314 -16.48 3.78 36.86
CA ASN A 314 -16.22 2.35 36.66
C ASN A 314 -15.39 1.73 37.79
N GLN A 315 -14.86 2.51 38.72
CA GLN A 315 -14.04 2.02 39.82
C GLN A 315 -14.73 0.90 40.62
N SER A 316 -15.98 1.10 41.05
CA SER A 316 -16.74 0.10 41.81
C SER A 316 -17.07 -1.15 40.99
N LYS A 317 -17.35 -0.97 39.69
CA LYS A 317 -17.62 -2.09 38.77
C LYS A 317 -16.39 -2.93 38.52
N MET A 318 -15.23 -2.29 38.33
CA MET A 318 -13.96 -2.97 38.12
C MET A 318 -13.58 -3.81 39.34
N LEU A 319 -13.74 -3.24 40.55
CA LEU A 319 -13.51 -3.99 41.80
C LEU A 319 -14.40 -5.23 41.89
N ALA A 320 -15.70 -5.10 41.56
CA ALA A 320 -16.64 -6.22 41.59
C ALA A 320 -16.25 -7.31 40.57
N LEU A 321 -15.86 -6.92 39.35
CA LEU A 321 -15.43 -7.85 38.31
C LEU A 321 -14.14 -8.60 38.69
N ILE A 322 -13.10 -7.88 39.14
CA ILE A 322 -11.84 -8.49 39.58
C ILE A 322 -12.11 -9.44 40.75
N SER A 323 -12.88 -9.02 41.74
CA SER A 323 -13.20 -9.84 42.92
C SER A 323 -13.97 -11.11 42.54
N HIS A 324 -14.93 -11.00 41.61
CA HIS A 324 -15.66 -12.14 41.08
C HIS A 324 -14.71 -13.12 40.38
N GLN A 325 -13.85 -12.62 39.48
CA GLN A 325 -12.90 -13.46 38.75
C GLN A 325 -11.89 -14.13 39.67
N GLN A 326 -11.44 -13.43 40.72
CA GLN A 326 -10.51 -13.97 41.70
C GLN A 326 -11.13 -15.14 42.47
N ILE A 327 -12.39 -15.01 42.89
CA ILE A 327 -13.13 -16.10 43.55
C ILE A 327 -13.35 -17.28 42.59
N ALA A 328 -13.73 -17.00 41.33
CA ALA A 328 -13.92 -18.03 40.31
C ALA A 328 -12.62 -18.81 40.04
N SER A 329 -11.52 -18.10 39.84
CA SER A 329 -10.18 -18.68 39.61
C SER A 329 -9.77 -19.59 40.76
N LYS A 330 -9.92 -19.11 42.01
CA LYS A 330 -9.59 -19.91 43.20
C LYS A 330 -10.44 -21.17 43.31
N LYS A 331 -11.76 -21.06 43.06
CA LYS A 331 -12.67 -22.21 43.06
C LYS A 331 -12.30 -23.24 41.99
N LEU A 332 -11.90 -22.79 40.81
CA LEU A 332 -11.44 -23.68 39.74
C LEU A 332 -10.17 -24.43 40.17
N VAL A 333 -9.17 -23.74 40.72
CA VAL A 333 -7.94 -24.39 41.23
C VAL A 333 -8.27 -25.43 42.32
N GLU A 334 -9.18 -25.10 43.24
CA GLU A 334 -9.62 -26.04 44.28
C GLU A 334 -10.34 -27.26 43.69
N LYS A 335 -11.22 -27.05 42.70
CA LYS A 335 -11.92 -28.12 41.97
C LYS A 335 -10.95 -29.01 41.20
N LEU A 336 -10.04 -28.43 40.42
CA LEU A 336 -9.02 -29.15 39.66
C LEU A 336 -8.12 -29.97 40.58
N ARG A 337 -7.72 -29.41 41.74
CA ARG A 337 -6.94 -30.16 42.73
C ARG A 337 -7.70 -31.37 43.27
N HIS A 338 -9.00 -31.23 43.55
CA HIS A 338 -9.80 -32.36 44.00
C HIS A 338 -9.96 -33.43 42.90
N ILE A 339 -10.08 -33.00 41.64
CA ILE A 339 -10.17 -33.91 40.50
C ILE A 339 -8.85 -34.62 40.23
N ASP A 340 -7.71 -33.93 40.40
CA ASP A 340 -6.36 -34.51 40.29
C ASP A 340 -6.10 -35.66 41.28
N GLU A 341 -6.88 -35.73 42.38
CA GLU A 341 -6.83 -36.85 43.33
C GLU A 341 -7.39 -38.16 42.72
N SER A 342 -8.34 -38.06 41.79
CA SER A 342 -9.04 -39.21 41.17
C SER A 342 -8.69 -39.41 39.69
N TYR A 343 -8.27 -38.35 38.99
CA TYR A 343 -7.96 -38.36 37.56
C TYR A 343 -6.58 -37.77 37.31
N GLU A 344 -5.88 -38.29 36.30
CA GLU A 344 -4.62 -37.71 35.84
C GLU A 344 -4.88 -36.58 34.84
N LEU A 345 -4.54 -35.36 35.25
CA LEU A 345 -4.56 -34.17 34.39
C LEU A 345 -3.30 -34.14 33.51
N THR A 346 -3.45 -34.39 32.22
CA THR A 346 -2.33 -34.65 31.28
C THR A 346 -1.79 -33.40 30.59
N HIS A 347 -2.55 -32.30 30.54
CA HIS A 347 -2.14 -31.10 29.81
C HIS A 347 -1.62 -29.96 30.70
N GLY A 348 -1.47 -30.19 32.00
CA GLY A 348 -0.96 -29.19 32.94
C GLY A 348 -2.00 -28.14 33.33
N GLU A 349 -3.28 -28.49 33.25
CA GLU A 349 -4.46 -27.70 33.57
C GLU A 349 -4.35 -27.07 34.96
N LEU A 350 -3.82 -27.80 35.94
CA LEU A 350 -3.60 -27.29 37.29
C LEU A 350 -2.53 -26.20 37.35
N ALA A 351 -1.45 -26.35 36.58
CA ALA A 351 -0.37 -25.35 36.52
C ALA A 351 -0.83 -24.09 35.77
N GLU A 352 -1.57 -24.27 34.69
CA GLU A 352 -2.16 -23.16 33.93
C GLU A 352 -3.21 -22.41 34.75
N SER A 353 -4.13 -23.11 35.40
CA SER A 353 -5.14 -22.50 36.28
C SER A 353 -4.52 -21.70 37.43
N ARG A 354 -3.43 -22.20 38.04
CA ARG A 354 -2.66 -21.44 39.05
C ARG A 354 -2.01 -20.19 38.47
N LYS A 355 -1.49 -20.25 37.24
CA LYS A 355 -0.92 -19.09 36.54
C LYS A 355 -2.01 -18.04 36.28
N LEU A 356 -3.19 -18.46 35.82
CA LEU A 356 -4.34 -17.57 35.62
C LEU A 356 -4.82 -16.94 36.94
N GLU A 357 -4.89 -17.71 38.02
CA GLU A 357 -5.20 -17.18 39.37
C GLU A 357 -4.16 -16.12 39.79
N GLN A 358 -2.88 -16.38 39.56
CA GLN A 358 -1.82 -15.44 39.89
C GLN A 358 -1.91 -14.16 39.06
N GLU A 359 -2.24 -14.27 37.76
CA GLU A 359 -2.47 -13.13 36.88
C GLU A 359 -3.63 -12.25 37.36
N VAL A 360 -4.75 -12.86 37.78
CA VAL A 360 -5.90 -12.14 38.36
C VAL A 360 -5.53 -11.46 39.69
N ASN A 361 -4.73 -12.13 40.53
CA ASN A 361 -4.22 -11.54 41.77
C ASN A 361 -3.30 -10.33 41.51
N ASP A 362 -2.46 -10.40 40.49
CA ASP A 362 -1.58 -9.29 40.11
C ASP A 362 -2.39 -8.12 39.51
N MET A 363 -3.44 -8.40 38.72
CA MET A 363 -4.40 -7.38 38.29
C MET A 363 -5.09 -6.68 39.48
N ASN A 364 -5.48 -7.43 40.52
CA ASN A 364 -6.05 -6.84 41.73
C ASN A 364 -5.05 -5.95 42.49
N ARG A 365 -3.77 -6.35 42.55
CA ARG A 365 -2.69 -5.52 43.12
C ARG A 365 -2.51 -4.24 42.32
N GLN A 366 -2.46 -4.34 40.98
CA GLN A 366 -2.35 -3.18 40.10
C GLN A 366 -3.54 -2.23 40.30
N TYR A 367 -4.77 -2.76 40.32
CA TYR A 367 -5.97 -1.96 40.60
C TYR A 367 -5.92 -1.25 41.97
N THR A 368 -5.38 -1.93 42.99
CA THR A 368 -5.19 -1.35 44.33
C THR A 368 -4.18 -0.20 44.29
N VAL A 369 -3.07 -0.38 43.58
CA VAL A 369 -2.05 0.67 43.37
C VAL A 369 -2.65 1.85 42.61
N ASP A 370 -3.39 1.61 41.53
CA ASP A 370 -4.05 2.65 40.74
C ASP A 370 -5.04 3.44 41.60
N THR A 371 -5.86 2.75 42.40
CA THR A 371 -6.82 3.36 43.32
C THR A 371 -6.13 4.19 44.41
N GLN A 372 -5.02 3.71 44.95
CA GLN A 372 -4.22 4.45 45.93
C GLN A 372 -3.60 5.70 45.28
N ASN A 373 -3.06 5.59 44.08
CA ASN A 373 -2.52 6.72 43.33
C ASN A 373 -3.59 7.79 43.04
N ILE A 374 -4.82 7.37 42.70
CA ILE A 374 -5.96 8.29 42.55
C ILE A 374 -6.27 8.99 43.88
N ALA A 375 -6.32 8.23 44.99
CA ALA A 375 -6.59 8.79 46.31
C ALA A 375 -5.52 9.81 46.75
N ASP A 376 -4.25 9.52 46.44
CA ASP A 376 -3.10 10.39 46.72
C ASP A 376 -3.01 11.60 45.75
N GLY A 377 -3.89 11.68 44.74
CA GLY A 377 -3.88 12.73 43.73
C GLY A 377 -2.67 12.67 42.78
N LYS A 378 -2.07 11.49 42.64
CA LYS A 378 -0.90 11.20 41.79
C LYS A 378 -1.21 10.22 40.65
N GLY A 379 -2.48 9.82 40.49
CA GLY A 379 -2.91 8.92 39.42
C GLY A 379 -3.10 9.66 38.11
N VAL A 380 -2.44 9.20 37.05
CA VAL A 380 -2.71 9.63 35.67
C VAL A 380 -3.98 8.92 35.20
N TYR A 381 -5.06 9.66 34.99
CA TYR A 381 -6.36 9.06 34.70
C TYR A 381 -6.38 8.35 33.35
N SER A 382 -5.70 8.88 32.33
CA SER A 382 -5.71 8.26 31.01
C SER A 382 -4.94 6.93 30.97
N GLU A 383 -3.79 6.84 31.64
CA GLU A 383 -3.04 5.59 31.76
C GLU A 383 -3.81 4.54 32.57
N ILE A 384 -4.45 4.96 33.67
CA ILE A 384 -5.29 4.08 34.48
C ILE A 384 -6.49 3.57 33.65
N GLN A 385 -7.13 4.44 32.85
CA GLN A 385 -8.19 4.02 31.95
C GLN A 385 -7.70 2.96 30.95
N ASP A 386 -6.57 3.23 30.28
CA ASP A 386 -6.01 2.31 29.28
C ASP A 386 -5.63 0.96 29.92
N SER A 387 -5.02 1.01 31.12
CA SER A 387 -4.70 -0.16 31.95
C SER A 387 -5.96 -0.96 32.33
N TRP A 388 -7.02 -0.30 32.79
CA TRP A 388 -8.27 -0.96 33.18
C TRP A 388 -9.00 -1.58 31.98
N LEU A 389 -8.97 -0.93 30.82
CA LEU A 389 -9.52 -1.51 29.58
C LEU A 389 -8.76 -2.78 29.19
N ALA A 390 -7.42 -2.74 29.26
CA ALA A 390 -6.60 -3.92 29.00
C ALA A 390 -6.86 -5.05 30.01
N MET A 391 -6.97 -4.73 31.30
CA MET A 391 -7.34 -5.70 32.34
C MET A 391 -8.72 -6.30 32.08
N LEU A 392 -9.70 -5.49 31.66
CA LEU A 392 -11.05 -5.97 31.39
C LEU A 392 -11.09 -6.96 30.23
N ASP A 393 -10.36 -6.67 29.14
CA ASP A 393 -10.26 -7.60 28.01
C ASP A 393 -9.49 -8.87 28.40
N ARG A 394 -8.45 -8.76 29.22
CA ARG A 394 -7.74 -9.95 29.71
C ARG A 394 -8.60 -10.79 30.66
N ILE A 395 -9.39 -10.17 31.55
CA ILE A 395 -10.33 -10.89 32.42
C ILE A 395 -11.33 -11.70 31.60
N ARG A 396 -11.84 -11.16 30.48
CA ARG A 396 -12.73 -11.91 29.57
C ARG A 396 -12.05 -13.14 28.98
N GLN A 397 -10.81 -13.00 28.51
CA GLN A 397 -10.05 -14.13 27.99
C GLN A 397 -9.80 -15.19 29.07
N ILE A 398 -9.44 -14.77 30.29
CA ILE A 398 -9.25 -15.68 31.41
C ILE A 398 -10.56 -16.40 31.75
N ASP A 399 -11.71 -15.71 31.73
CA ASP A 399 -13.02 -16.32 31.99
C ASP A 399 -13.36 -17.40 30.95
N ASP A 400 -13.12 -17.12 29.66
CA ASP A 400 -13.30 -18.08 28.58
C ASP A 400 -12.35 -19.30 28.72
N GLU A 401 -11.05 -19.06 28.96
CA GLU A 401 -10.04 -20.10 29.19
C GLU A 401 -10.42 -20.99 30.40
N GLN A 402 -10.84 -20.38 31.50
CA GLN A 402 -11.27 -21.08 32.72
C GLN A 402 -12.55 -21.87 32.52
N LYS A 403 -13.48 -21.36 31.70
CA LYS A 403 -14.72 -22.06 31.38
C LYS A 403 -14.45 -23.30 30.54
N THR A 404 -13.59 -23.21 29.52
CA THR A 404 -13.18 -24.38 28.73
C THR A 404 -12.51 -25.43 29.62
N MET A 405 -11.55 -25.05 30.47
CA MET A 405 -10.94 -25.99 31.43
C MET A 405 -11.95 -26.63 32.38
N ALA A 406 -12.96 -25.87 32.83
CA ALA A 406 -14.00 -26.41 33.69
C ALA A 406 -14.89 -27.42 32.96
N GLU A 407 -15.25 -27.15 31.70
CA GLU A 407 -16.05 -28.03 30.84
C GLU A 407 -15.30 -29.33 30.50
N ASP A 408 -14.02 -29.25 30.14
CA ASP A 408 -13.17 -30.40 29.83
C ASP A 408 -13.10 -31.38 31.01
N VAL A 409 -13.02 -30.81 32.21
CA VAL A 409 -12.86 -31.56 33.44
C VAL A 409 -14.19 -32.10 33.99
N ASP A 410 -15.30 -31.38 33.80
CA ASP A 410 -16.64 -31.88 34.19
C ASP A 410 -17.04 -33.14 33.40
N GLY A 411 -16.54 -33.30 32.18
CA GLY A 411 -16.81 -34.48 31.35
C GLY A 411 -16.11 -35.78 31.80
N LEU A 412 -15.15 -35.72 32.72
CA LEU A 412 -14.33 -36.89 33.09
C LEU A 412 -15.15 -38.01 33.76
N TYR A 413 -16.08 -37.65 34.65
CA TYR A 413 -16.90 -38.63 35.36
C TYR A 413 -17.87 -39.36 34.42
N ASP A 414 -18.51 -38.63 33.51
CA ASP A 414 -19.39 -39.22 32.51
C ASP A 414 -18.59 -40.11 31.53
N SER A 415 -17.39 -39.67 31.17
CA SER A 415 -16.47 -40.43 30.31
C SER A 415 -16.01 -41.74 30.98
N GLU A 416 -15.77 -41.74 32.29
CA GLU A 416 -15.43 -42.95 33.05
C GLU A 416 -16.60 -43.96 33.06
N ASN A 417 -17.84 -43.48 33.23
CA ASN A 417 -19.01 -44.34 33.17
C ASN A 417 -19.18 -44.98 31.78
N VAL A 418 -19.02 -44.18 30.73
CA VAL A 418 -19.05 -44.66 29.34
C VAL A 418 -17.93 -45.67 29.07
N ALA A 419 -16.72 -45.42 29.58
CA ALA A 419 -15.59 -46.34 29.47
C ALA A 419 -15.87 -47.68 30.15
N ASN A 420 -16.40 -47.66 31.37
CA ASN A 420 -16.79 -48.85 32.12
C ASN A 420 -17.85 -49.67 31.39
N ASP A 421 -18.86 -49.02 30.81
CA ASP A 421 -19.90 -49.70 30.05
C ASP A 421 -19.38 -50.26 28.72
N SER A 422 -18.48 -49.54 28.04
CA SER A 422 -17.81 -50.01 26.82
C SER A 422 -17.01 -51.28 27.10
N ILE A 423 -16.24 -51.34 28.20
CA ILE A 423 -15.50 -52.54 28.60
C ILE A 423 -16.44 -53.72 28.87
N LYS A 424 -17.59 -53.50 29.52
CA LYS A 424 -18.60 -54.57 29.71
C LYS A 424 -19.13 -55.07 28.36
N GLN A 425 -19.40 -54.16 27.43
CA GLN A 425 -19.87 -54.51 26.08
C GLN A 425 -18.80 -55.31 25.33
N PHE A 426 -17.54 -54.86 25.31
CA PHE A 426 -16.44 -55.58 24.66
C PHE A 426 -16.26 -56.99 25.24
N LYS A 427 -16.30 -57.16 26.56
CA LYS A 427 -16.27 -58.49 27.22
C LYS A 427 -17.39 -59.40 26.72
N GLN A 428 -18.61 -58.86 26.60
CA GLN A 428 -19.76 -59.62 26.10
C GLN A 428 -19.61 -60.00 24.62
N GLU A 429 -19.17 -59.06 23.79
CA GLU A 429 -18.99 -59.27 22.35
C GLU A 429 -17.91 -60.31 22.06
N VAL A 430 -16.75 -60.21 22.70
CA VAL A 430 -15.65 -61.18 22.58
C VAL A 430 -16.11 -62.57 23.04
N SER A 431 -16.84 -62.66 24.15
CA SER A 431 -17.44 -63.92 24.62
C SER A 431 -18.46 -64.51 23.65
N LEU A 432 -19.26 -63.68 22.99
CA LEU A 432 -20.23 -64.11 21.98
C LEU A 432 -19.53 -64.63 20.71
N VAL A 433 -18.45 -63.97 20.27
CA VAL A 433 -17.64 -64.41 19.13
C VAL A 433 -17.03 -65.78 19.41
N TYR A 434 -16.39 -65.96 20.56
CA TYR A 434 -15.80 -67.24 20.95
C TYR A 434 -16.85 -68.35 21.05
N ARG A 435 -18.00 -68.10 21.70
CA ARG A 435 -19.10 -69.07 21.79
C ARG A 435 -19.67 -69.43 20.42
N ARG A 436 -19.73 -68.49 19.47
CA ARG A 436 -20.21 -68.72 18.11
C ARG A 436 -19.30 -69.69 17.36
N LEU A 437 -17.98 -69.54 17.51
CA LEU A 437 -16.99 -70.46 16.93
C LEU A 437 -17.10 -71.86 17.57
N GLN A 438 -17.12 -71.93 18.90
CA GLN A 438 -17.22 -73.19 19.66
C GLN A 438 -18.49 -74.00 19.34
N ARG A 439 -19.63 -73.33 19.11
CA ARG A 439 -20.88 -74.00 18.69
C ARG A 439 -20.76 -74.77 17.38
N ARG A 440 -19.81 -74.41 16.51
CA ARG A 440 -19.59 -75.09 15.22
C ARG A 440 -18.86 -76.42 15.35
N LYS A 441 -18.30 -76.76 16.53
CA LYS A 441 -17.58 -78.02 16.79
C LYS A 441 -16.49 -78.31 15.74
N LEU A 442 -15.73 -77.28 15.39
CA LEU A 442 -14.58 -77.43 14.49
C LEU A 442 -13.52 -78.37 15.13
N PRO A 443 -12.70 -79.08 14.32
CA PRO A 443 -11.64 -79.95 14.84
C PRO A 443 -10.61 -79.25 15.76
N GLY A 444 -10.41 -77.94 15.60
CA GLY A 444 -9.57 -77.09 16.44
C GLY A 444 -9.65 -75.63 16.01
N ASP A 445 -9.14 -74.72 16.83
CA ASP A 445 -9.14 -73.29 16.51
C ASP A 445 -7.81 -72.89 15.83
N PRO A 446 -7.82 -72.06 14.77
CA PRO A 446 -6.58 -71.59 14.15
C PRO A 446 -5.71 -70.79 15.14
N GLU A 447 -4.39 -70.99 15.06
CA GLU A 447 -3.45 -70.32 15.97
C GLU A 447 -3.55 -68.78 15.90
N SER A 448 -3.77 -68.22 14.71
CA SER A 448 -3.94 -66.77 14.51
C SER A 448 -5.12 -66.21 15.30
N PHE A 449 -6.24 -66.95 15.32
CA PHE A 449 -7.45 -66.56 16.04
C PHE A 449 -7.25 -66.64 17.55
N VAL A 450 -6.59 -67.68 18.06
CA VAL A 450 -6.29 -67.83 19.49
C VAL A 450 -5.36 -66.72 19.97
N GLN A 451 -4.34 -66.36 19.18
CA GLN A 451 -3.45 -65.26 19.50
C GLN A 451 -4.19 -63.91 19.53
N MET A 452 -5.03 -63.63 18.53
CA MET A 452 -5.86 -62.42 18.49
C MET A 452 -6.85 -62.36 19.65
N TYR A 453 -7.55 -63.46 19.92
CA TYR A 453 -8.48 -63.55 21.05
C TYR A 453 -7.77 -63.27 22.38
N THR A 454 -6.59 -63.85 22.58
CA THR A 454 -5.80 -63.64 23.80
C THR A 454 -5.32 -62.20 23.92
N LEU A 455 -4.90 -61.58 22.80
CA LEU A 455 -4.54 -60.17 22.75
C LEU A 455 -5.70 -59.28 23.21
N VAL A 456 -6.87 -59.40 22.58
CA VAL A 456 -8.05 -58.57 22.89
C VAL A 456 -8.52 -58.77 24.33
N VAL A 457 -8.51 -60.01 24.84
CA VAL A 457 -8.86 -60.29 26.24
C VAL A 457 -7.87 -59.66 27.21
N ASN A 458 -6.57 -59.70 26.89
CA ASN A 458 -5.54 -59.07 27.72
C ASN A 458 -5.64 -57.55 27.68
N GLU A 459 -5.92 -56.94 26.53
CA GLU A 459 -6.13 -55.49 26.39
C GLU A 459 -7.35 -55.02 27.19
N ILE A 460 -8.49 -55.73 27.07
CA ILE A 460 -9.68 -55.49 27.89
C ILE A 460 -9.36 -55.64 29.39
N GLY A 461 -8.56 -56.64 29.75
CA GLY A 461 -8.10 -56.85 31.13
C GLY A 461 -7.25 -55.69 31.64
N HIS A 462 -6.29 -55.24 30.84
CA HIS A 462 -5.41 -54.11 31.12
C HIS A 462 -6.20 -52.82 31.33
N VAL A 463 -7.09 -52.45 30.39
CA VAL A 463 -7.93 -51.24 30.53
C VAL A 463 -8.83 -51.33 31.76
N SER A 464 -9.38 -52.51 32.05
CA SER A 464 -10.19 -52.74 33.25
C SER A 464 -9.41 -52.56 34.56
N GLU A 465 -8.11 -52.90 34.56
CA GLU A 465 -7.22 -52.69 35.71
C GLU A 465 -6.83 -51.21 35.84
N GLU A 466 -6.50 -50.55 34.72
CA GLU A 466 -6.21 -49.11 34.66
C GLU A 466 -7.41 -48.27 35.15
N LEU A 467 -8.64 -48.61 34.76
CA LEU A 467 -9.88 -48.01 35.28
C LEU A 467 -10.12 -48.26 36.77
N SER A 468 -9.49 -49.29 37.36
CA SER A 468 -9.63 -49.60 38.79
C SER A 468 -8.58 -48.91 39.66
N ARG A 469 -7.69 -48.10 39.07
CA ARG A 469 -6.66 -47.35 39.81
C ARG A 469 -7.26 -46.17 40.55
N VAL A 470 -6.55 -45.72 41.60
CA VAL A 470 -6.93 -44.56 42.40
C VAL A 470 -6.89 -43.26 41.56
N ARG A 471 -5.96 -43.19 40.59
CA ARG A 471 -5.81 -42.06 39.68
C ARG A 471 -5.88 -42.58 38.24
N ILE A 472 -6.93 -42.18 37.52
CA ILE A 472 -7.26 -42.69 36.18
C ILE A 472 -6.85 -41.67 35.11
N ASN A 473 -6.13 -42.13 34.09
CA ASN A 473 -5.82 -41.30 32.91
C ASN A 473 -6.87 -41.53 31.82
N MET A 474 -7.89 -40.67 31.77
CA MET A 474 -9.02 -40.87 30.86
C MET A 474 -8.67 -40.71 29.38
N GLU A 475 -7.68 -39.88 29.04
CA GLU A 475 -7.19 -39.73 27.66
C GLU A 475 -6.59 -41.06 27.16
N LYS A 476 -5.68 -41.64 27.94
CA LYS A 476 -5.10 -42.96 27.65
C LYS A 476 -6.17 -44.05 27.57
N ILE A 477 -7.14 -44.06 28.50
CA ILE A 477 -8.24 -45.03 28.47
C ILE A 477 -9.08 -44.88 27.20
N SER A 478 -9.39 -43.65 26.78
CA SER A 478 -10.16 -43.40 25.55
C SER A 478 -9.46 -43.96 24.31
N ASP A 479 -8.15 -43.73 24.19
CA ASP A 479 -7.35 -44.28 23.09
C ASP A 479 -7.30 -45.81 23.10
N GLU A 480 -7.10 -46.40 24.28
CA GLU A 480 -7.10 -47.87 24.45
C GLU A 480 -8.48 -48.47 24.14
N LEU A 481 -9.58 -47.79 24.45
CA LEU A 481 -10.93 -48.24 24.10
C LEU A 481 -11.19 -48.21 22.59
N ILE A 482 -10.69 -47.21 21.87
CA ILE A 482 -10.78 -47.14 20.41
C ILE A 482 -10.02 -48.32 19.80
N GLN A 483 -8.79 -48.57 20.27
CA GLN A 483 -7.99 -49.71 19.82
C GLN A 483 -8.69 -51.04 20.07
N ILE A 484 -9.23 -51.25 21.27
CA ILE A 484 -9.99 -52.46 21.61
C ILE A 484 -11.21 -52.60 20.69
N SER A 485 -11.91 -51.51 20.38
CA SER A 485 -13.06 -51.55 19.48
C SER A 485 -12.68 -52.11 18.10
N ASP A 486 -11.59 -51.59 17.53
CA ASP A 486 -11.06 -52.03 16.24
C ASP A 486 -10.61 -53.49 16.27
N ASP A 487 -9.94 -53.91 17.35
CA ASP A 487 -9.46 -55.27 17.51
C ASP A 487 -10.61 -56.27 17.76
N VAL A 488 -11.67 -55.87 18.47
CA VAL A 488 -12.91 -56.64 18.61
C VAL A 488 -13.59 -56.81 17.25
N GLU A 489 -13.65 -55.76 16.43
CA GLU A 489 -14.21 -55.87 15.07
C GLU A 489 -13.36 -56.77 14.18
N ARG A 490 -12.04 -56.67 14.26
CA ARG A 490 -11.12 -57.55 13.55
C ARG A 490 -11.30 -59.02 13.98
N LEU A 491 -11.43 -59.28 15.28
CA LEU A 491 -11.69 -60.61 15.83
C LEU A 491 -13.04 -61.17 15.34
N LYS A 492 -14.09 -60.35 15.27
CA LYS A 492 -15.40 -60.73 14.70
C LYS A 492 -15.24 -61.15 13.23
N ARG A 493 -14.54 -60.35 12.42
CA ARG A 493 -14.30 -60.65 11.00
C ARG A 493 -13.50 -61.94 10.82
N GLU A 494 -12.45 -62.14 11.60
CA GLU A 494 -11.64 -63.36 11.53
C GLU A 494 -12.45 -64.60 11.94
N ALA A 495 -13.27 -64.52 13.00
CA ALA A 495 -14.17 -65.61 13.38
C ALA A 495 -15.17 -65.92 12.26
N ASP A 496 -15.79 -64.91 11.67
CA ASP A 496 -16.75 -65.10 10.59
C ASP A 496 -16.06 -65.69 9.34
N ASP A 497 -14.84 -65.27 9.00
CA ASP A 497 -14.02 -65.84 7.94
C ASP A 497 -13.72 -67.33 8.19
N ILE A 498 -13.32 -67.69 9.40
CA ILE A 498 -13.03 -69.08 9.79
C ILE A 498 -14.30 -69.92 9.66
N ILE A 499 -15.41 -69.43 10.19
CA ILE A 499 -16.71 -70.12 10.12
C ILE A 499 -17.14 -70.29 8.65
N ASN A 500 -17.03 -69.24 7.84
CA ASN A 500 -17.39 -69.29 6.42
C ASN A 500 -16.49 -70.29 5.68
N SER A 501 -15.18 -70.20 5.89
CA SER A 501 -14.20 -71.07 5.23
C SER A 501 -14.43 -72.52 5.60
N ALA A 502 -14.66 -72.82 6.88
CA ALA A 502 -14.93 -74.18 7.33
C ALA A 502 -16.23 -74.76 6.71
N ASN A 503 -17.31 -73.97 6.67
CA ASN A 503 -18.56 -74.40 6.04
C ASN A 503 -18.39 -74.62 4.53
N LEU A 504 -17.66 -73.71 3.85
CA LEU A 504 -17.39 -73.84 2.43
C LEU A 504 -16.50 -75.05 2.13
N VAL A 505 -15.52 -75.37 2.99
CA VAL A 505 -14.73 -76.62 2.85
C VAL A 505 -15.64 -77.82 2.90
N GLU A 506 -16.55 -77.91 3.89
CA GLU A 506 -17.48 -79.03 4.01
C GLU A 506 -18.36 -79.19 2.77
N LEU A 507 -18.98 -78.11 2.31
CA LEU A 507 -19.83 -78.11 1.11
C LEU A 507 -19.03 -78.47 -0.15
N THR A 508 -17.82 -77.95 -0.26
CA THR A 508 -16.93 -78.16 -1.42
C THR A 508 -16.39 -79.59 -1.43
N VAL A 509 -16.04 -80.16 -0.27
CA VAL A 509 -15.68 -81.58 -0.12
C VAL A 509 -16.88 -82.47 -0.44
N GLN A 510 -18.08 -82.18 0.08
CA GLN A 510 -19.29 -82.92 -0.26
C GLN A 510 -19.58 -82.90 -1.76
N TYR A 511 -19.43 -81.74 -2.40
CA TYR A 511 -19.61 -81.60 -3.84
C TYR A 511 -18.54 -82.37 -4.63
N SER A 512 -17.28 -82.31 -4.19
CA SER A 512 -16.16 -83.00 -4.83
C SER A 512 -16.30 -84.52 -4.85
N ASN A 513 -17.11 -85.11 -3.96
CA ASN A 513 -17.42 -86.55 -3.98
C ASN A 513 -18.07 -87.02 -5.29
N ARG A 514 -18.71 -86.12 -6.06
CA ARG A 514 -19.21 -86.41 -7.41
C ARG A 514 -18.10 -86.80 -8.39
N TYR A 515 -16.86 -86.41 -8.09
CA TYR A 515 -15.69 -86.62 -8.93
C TYR A 515 -14.61 -87.45 -8.23
N ALA A 516 -14.99 -88.26 -7.22
CA ALA A 516 -14.09 -89.05 -6.38
C ALA A 516 -13.22 -90.06 -7.17
N GLU A 517 -13.60 -90.41 -8.40
CA GLU A 517 -12.83 -91.31 -9.28
C GLU A 517 -11.58 -90.63 -9.87
N LYS A 518 -11.48 -89.30 -9.87
CA LYS A 518 -10.31 -88.55 -10.37
C LYS A 518 -9.22 -88.49 -9.29
N GLU A 519 -8.06 -89.06 -9.59
CA GLU A 519 -6.92 -89.12 -8.66
C GLU A 519 -6.48 -87.73 -8.15
N ALA A 520 -6.59 -86.70 -9.00
CA ALA A 520 -6.27 -85.32 -8.64
C ALA A 520 -7.21 -84.75 -7.55
N ILE A 521 -8.50 -85.09 -7.59
CA ILE A 521 -9.47 -84.65 -6.57
C ILE A 521 -9.29 -85.45 -5.30
N LYS A 522 -9.04 -86.76 -5.40
CA LYS A 522 -8.76 -87.60 -4.22
C LYS A 522 -7.55 -87.10 -3.42
N LYS A 523 -6.44 -86.76 -4.09
CA LYS A 523 -5.26 -86.16 -3.43
C LYS A 523 -5.55 -84.79 -2.81
N ALA A 524 -6.36 -83.96 -3.49
CA ALA A 524 -6.75 -82.66 -2.97
C ALA A 524 -7.69 -82.77 -1.75
N GLN A 525 -8.62 -83.74 -1.76
CA GLN A 525 -9.48 -84.06 -0.61
C GLN A 525 -8.65 -84.53 0.58
N GLU A 526 -7.73 -85.48 0.39
CA GLU A 526 -6.83 -85.96 1.46
C GLU A 526 -5.98 -84.81 2.05
N LYS A 527 -5.45 -83.93 1.19
CA LYS A 527 -4.68 -82.75 1.63
C LYS A 527 -5.56 -81.72 2.34
N ALA A 528 -6.75 -81.42 1.83
CA ALA A 528 -7.69 -80.48 2.45
C ALA A 528 -8.22 -81.01 3.78
N THR A 529 -8.54 -82.31 3.88
CA THR A 529 -8.93 -82.96 5.15
C THR A 529 -7.79 -82.91 6.15
N ARG A 530 -6.53 -83.10 5.72
CA ARG A 530 -5.38 -82.96 6.62
C ARG A 530 -5.24 -81.54 7.16
N LEU A 531 -5.30 -80.54 6.28
CA LEU A 531 -5.25 -79.11 6.65
C LEU A 531 -6.43 -78.71 7.57
N TYR A 532 -7.61 -79.29 7.35
CA TYR A 532 -8.83 -79.02 8.13
C TYR A 532 -8.82 -79.70 9.52
N GLN A 533 -8.33 -80.94 9.62
CA GLN A 533 -8.40 -81.74 10.85
C GLN A 533 -7.17 -81.63 11.76
N TYR A 534 -5.97 -81.45 11.20
CA TYR A 534 -4.70 -81.48 11.95
C TYR A 534 -4.00 -80.12 12.01
N ASP A 535 -4.00 -79.38 10.90
CA ASP A 535 -3.29 -78.09 10.83
C ASP A 535 -4.22 -76.89 11.13
N TYR A 536 -5.52 -77.14 11.29
CA TYR A 536 -6.58 -76.16 11.58
C TYR A 536 -6.59 -74.94 10.62
N ASN A 537 -6.07 -75.10 9.40
CA ASN A 537 -6.00 -74.03 8.41
C ASN A 537 -7.17 -74.13 7.43
N TYR A 538 -8.31 -73.59 7.84
CA TYR A 538 -9.56 -73.65 7.07
C TYR A 538 -9.50 -72.89 5.74
N LYS A 539 -8.74 -71.79 5.67
CA LYS A 539 -8.58 -71.00 4.45
C LYS A 539 -7.77 -71.76 3.41
N GLU A 540 -6.62 -72.31 3.80
CA GLU A 540 -5.78 -73.09 2.88
C GLU A 540 -6.45 -74.42 2.48
N ALA A 541 -7.18 -75.06 3.41
CA ALA A 541 -7.98 -76.24 3.10
C ALA A 541 -9.04 -75.94 2.01
N LEU A 542 -9.68 -74.77 2.08
CA LEU A 542 -10.65 -74.31 1.08
C LEU A 542 -9.99 -74.08 -0.27
N ASP A 543 -8.88 -73.35 -0.30
CA ASP A 543 -8.16 -73.04 -1.54
C ASP A 543 -7.69 -74.31 -2.26
N VAL A 544 -7.19 -75.30 -1.51
CA VAL A 544 -6.71 -76.57 -2.08
C VAL A 544 -7.86 -77.35 -2.75
N ILE A 545 -9.02 -77.48 -2.08
CA ILE A 545 -10.14 -78.23 -2.65
C ILE A 545 -10.87 -77.43 -3.73
N ALA A 546 -11.02 -76.12 -3.56
CA ALA A 546 -11.61 -75.23 -4.56
C ALA A 546 -10.81 -75.23 -5.86
N THR A 547 -9.48 -75.08 -5.78
CA THR A 547 -8.60 -75.12 -6.97
C THR A 547 -8.67 -76.45 -7.70
N ALA A 548 -8.82 -77.57 -6.97
CA ALA A 548 -8.92 -78.89 -7.58
C ALA A 548 -10.25 -79.10 -8.31
N ILE A 549 -11.36 -78.60 -7.76
CA ILE A 549 -12.68 -78.66 -8.40
C ILE A 549 -12.73 -77.71 -9.59
N GLU A 550 -12.20 -76.49 -9.45
CA GLU A 550 -12.20 -75.47 -10.52
C GLU A 550 -11.41 -75.93 -11.75
N LYS A 551 -10.31 -76.69 -11.55
CA LYS A 551 -9.56 -77.34 -12.64
C LYS A 551 -10.33 -78.44 -13.36
N VAL A 552 -11.31 -79.04 -12.70
CA VAL A 552 -12.12 -80.13 -13.24
C VAL A 552 -13.41 -79.62 -13.88
N GLU A 553 -14.04 -78.61 -13.29
CA GLU A 553 -15.21 -77.92 -13.82
C GLU A 553 -15.13 -76.43 -13.44
N PRO A 554 -14.65 -75.56 -14.34
CA PRO A 554 -14.58 -74.12 -14.11
C PRO A 554 -15.96 -73.51 -13.80
N GLY A 555 -16.03 -72.60 -12.83
CA GLY A 555 -17.24 -71.93 -12.35
C GLY A 555 -18.02 -72.71 -11.28
N SER A 556 -17.50 -73.84 -10.82
CA SER A 556 -18.21 -74.69 -9.84
C SER A 556 -18.06 -74.18 -8.42
N TYR A 557 -16.87 -73.68 -8.06
CA TYR A 557 -16.65 -73.10 -6.74
C TYR A 557 -17.49 -71.84 -6.52
N GLN A 558 -17.50 -70.92 -7.49
CA GLN A 558 -18.32 -69.70 -7.44
C GLN A 558 -19.82 -69.99 -7.27
N ARG A 559 -20.34 -71.08 -7.85
CA ARG A 559 -21.75 -71.47 -7.64
C ARG A 559 -22.02 -71.94 -6.21
N ILE A 560 -21.11 -72.70 -5.62
CA ILE A 560 -21.22 -73.17 -4.23
C ILE A 560 -21.12 -71.98 -3.27
N GLU A 561 -20.15 -71.09 -3.50
CA GLU A 561 -19.94 -69.89 -2.73
C GLU A 561 -21.15 -68.95 -2.78
N ASN A 562 -21.68 -68.67 -3.97
CA ASN A 562 -22.87 -67.83 -4.14
C ASN A 562 -24.13 -68.45 -3.50
N SER A 563 -24.28 -69.78 -3.57
CA SER A 563 -25.37 -70.49 -2.88
C SER A 563 -25.25 -70.37 -1.36
N TYR A 564 -24.04 -70.51 -0.81
CA TYR A 564 -23.79 -70.38 0.62
C TYR A 564 -24.10 -68.97 1.14
N TYR A 565 -23.59 -67.92 0.47
CA TYR A 565 -23.82 -66.55 0.89
C TYR A 565 -25.27 -66.08 0.67
N SER A 566 -25.97 -66.57 -0.36
CA SER A 566 -27.39 -66.26 -0.57
C SER A 566 -28.31 -66.93 0.46
N GLU A 567 -28.01 -68.15 0.90
CA GLU A 567 -28.71 -68.80 2.01
C GLU A 567 -28.41 -68.14 3.37
N LYS A 568 -27.18 -67.62 3.55
CA LYS A 568 -26.79 -66.88 4.75
C LYS A 568 -27.46 -65.51 4.86
N ASN A 569 -27.69 -64.81 3.74
CA ASN A 569 -28.33 -63.49 3.73
C ASN A 569 -29.87 -63.53 3.82
N ASN A 570 -30.49 -64.68 3.55
CA ASN A 570 -31.94 -64.89 3.66
C ASN A 570 -32.40 -65.43 5.05
N LYS A 571 -31.47 -65.61 5.98
CA LYS A 571 -31.68 -66.04 7.37
C LYS A 571 -31.11 -65.00 8.32
#